data_AF-A0A2K3D4V9-F1
#
_entry.id   AF-A0A2K3D4V9-F1
#
_cell.length_a   1.000
_cell.length_b   1.000
_cell.length_c   1.000
_cell.angle_alpha   90.00
_cell.angle_beta   90.00
_cell.angle_gamma   90.00
#
_symmetry.space_group_name_H-M   'P 1'
#
loop_
_entity.id
_entity.type
_entity.pdbx_description
1 polymer ?
#
loop_
_entity_poly.entity_id
_entity_poly.type
_entity_poly.pdbx_seq_one_letter_code
_entity_poly.pdbx_strand_id
1 'polypeptide(L)'
;MGATRFDVAVRALRGELDPPEWVENTERSSGIILSALYQFPRMYTFQVVGKAGSSSSSGSGAADGASGAGSSGKDEFVKAVVGTVSRVAQAEVEDGKVEVKERMGGKYVSVSVDVMTRAPEIVGLVYDELGKDPRVMMRF
;
A
#
# COMPACT_ATOMS: atom_id res chain seq x y z
N MET A 1 9.86 -10.05 22.47
CA MET A 1 8.52 -10.59 22.71
C MET A 1 7.55 -9.41 22.69
N GLY A 2 6.61 -9.38 21.74
CA GLY A 2 5.64 -8.29 21.62
C GLY A 2 4.54 -8.38 22.68
N ALA A 3 3.82 -7.28 22.90
CA ALA A 3 2.68 -7.23 23.82
C ALA A 3 1.62 -8.29 23.45
N THR A 4 1.11 -9.02 24.44
CA THR A 4 0.04 -10.00 24.23
C THR A 4 -1.30 -9.30 24.04
N ARG A 5 -2.30 -9.99 23.49
CA ARG A 5 -3.67 -9.45 23.34
C ARG A 5 -4.26 -8.99 24.68
N PHE A 6 -3.89 -9.66 25.77
CA PHE A 6 -4.29 -9.28 27.12
C PHE A 6 -3.65 -7.95 27.54
N ASP A 7 -2.35 -7.77 27.29
CA ASP A 7 -1.64 -6.52 27.60
C ASP A 7 -2.24 -5.33 26.83
N VAL A 8 -2.58 -5.53 25.55
CA VAL A 8 -3.24 -4.49 24.73
C VAL A 8 -4.61 -4.14 25.29
N ALA A 9 -5.43 -5.14 25.66
CA ALA A 9 -6.75 -4.92 26.25
C ALA A 9 -6.68 -4.17 27.59
N VAL A 10 -5.73 -4.53 28.47
CA VAL A 10 -5.53 -3.85 29.76
C VAL A 10 -5.12 -2.39 29.57
N ARG A 11 -4.24 -2.10 28.62
CA ARG A 11 -3.81 -0.73 28.31
C ARG A 11 -4.94 0.11 27.71
N ALA A 12 -5.75 -0.49 26.85
CA ALA A 12 -6.96 0.14 26.33
C ALA A 12 -7.95 0.49 27.45
N LEU A 13 -8.21 -0.45 28.37
CA LEU A 13 -9.10 -0.22 29.52
C LEU A 13 -8.59 0.88 30.48
N ARG A 14 -7.28 1.14 30.50
CA ARG A 14 -6.67 2.22 31.28
C ARG A 14 -6.69 3.58 30.58
N GLY A 15 -7.20 3.66 29.34
CA GLY A 15 -7.15 4.88 28.54
C GLY A 15 -5.74 5.24 28.06
N GLU A 16 -4.76 4.31 28.14
CA GLU A 16 -3.38 4.59 27.71
C GLU A 16 -3.24 4.72 26.18
N LEU A 17 -4.29 4.35 25.43
CA LEU A 17 -4.37 4.49 23.98
C LEU A 17 -5.13 5.75 23.56
N ASP A 18 -5.75 6.47 24.50
CA ASP A 18 -6.45 7.72 24.21
C ASP A 18 -5.39 8.82 24.04
N PRO A 19 -5.30 9.44 22.86
CA PRO A 19 -4.41 10.57 22.65
C PRO A 19 -4.91 11.79 23.44
N PRO A 20 -4.02 12.76 23.70
CA PRO A 20 -4.41 14.00 24.35
C PRO A 20 -5.53 14.74 23.60
N GLU A 21 -6.39 15.46 24.31
CA GLU A 21 -7.59 16.11 23.74
C GLU A 21 -7.30 17.09 22.59
N TRP A 22 -6.09 17.64 22.53
CA TRP A 22 -5.65 18.55 21.46
C TRP A 22 -5.08 17.85 20.22
N VAL A 23 -5.02 16.52 20.24
CA VAL A 23 -4.53 15.71 19.12
C VAL A 23 -5.72 15.11 18.40
N GLU A 24 -5.79 15.32 17.08
CA GLU A 24 -6.87 14.81 16.26
C GLU A 24 -6.85 13.27 16.26
N ASN A 25 -7.83 12.67 16.95
CA ASN A 25 -7.99 11.23 17.11
C ASN A 25 -9.04 10.68 16.15
N THR A 26 -8.72 10.62 14.87
CA THR A 26 -9.60 10.01 13.86
C THR A 26 -8.88 8.85 13.20
N GLU A 27 -9.61 7.90 12.63
CA GLU A 27 -9.01 6.80 11.84
C GLU A 27 -8.22 7.31 10.62
N ARG A 28 -8.37 8.59 10.28
CA ARG A 28 -7.71 9.25 9.15
C ARG A 28 -6.43 9.96 9.55
N SER A 29 -6.21 10.24 10.84
CA SER A 29 -4.98 10.87 11.31
C SER A 29 -3.86 9.84 11.43
N SER A 30 -2.66 10.21 10.98
CA SER A 30 -1.59 9.26 10.78
C SER A 30 -1.00 8.75 12.10
N GLY A 31 -0.91 7.42 12.22
CA GLY A 31 0.15 6.76 12.98
C GLY A 31 -0.07 6.58 14.48
N ILE A 32 -0.97 7.30 15.15
CA ILE A 32 -1.12 7.20 16.61
C ILE A 32 -1.62 5.82 17.04
N ILE A 33 -2.80 5.40 16.55
CA ILE A 33 -3.35 4.07 16.84
C ILE A 33 -2.42 2.98 16.32
N LEU A 34 -1.85 3.18 15.12
CA LEU A 34 -0.97 2.19 14.49
C LEU A 34 0.35 2.01 15.26
N SER A 35 0.91 3.09 15.81
CA SER A 35 2.09 3.08 16.69
C SER A 35 1.81 2.41 18.04
N ALA A 36 0.59 2.56 18.55
CA ALA A 36 0.22 2.02 19.83
C ALA A 36 -0.12 0.52 19.75
N LEU A 37 -0.66 0.07 18.61
CA LEU A 37 -0.94 -1.33 18.33
C LEU A 37 0.30 -2.14 17.92
N TYR A 38 1.28 -1.49 17.29
CA TYR A 38 2.41 -2.19 16.68
C TYR A 38 3.76 -1.62 17.07
N GLN A 39 4.70 -2.51 17.34
CA GLN A 39 6.10 -2.15 17.50
C GLN A 39 6.78 -2.12 16.13
N PHE A 40 7.41 -1.00 15.82
CA PHE A 40 8.27 -0.83 14.65
C PHE A 40 9.75 -0.93 15.07
N PRO A 41 10.67 -1.37 14.19
CA PRO A 41 10.45 -1.75 12.79
C PRO A 41 9.78 -3.12 12.64
N ARG A 42 8.94 -3.28 11.62
CA ARG A 42 8.20 -4.53 11.37
C ARG A 42 7.94 -4.76 9.89
N MET A 43 7.71 -6.02 9.52
CA MET A 43 7.10 -6.36 8.24
C MET A 43 5.67 -5.81 8.20
N TYR A 44 5.40 -5.02 7.17
CA TYR A 44 4.10 -4.44 6.86
C TYR A 44 3.75 -4.75 5.41
N THR A 45 2.50 -5.11 5.17
CA THR A 45 1.98 -5.44 3.84
C THR A 45 1.21 -4.24 3.30
N PHE A 46 1.75 -3.60 2.27
CA PHE A 46 1.03 -2.57 1.53
C PHE A 46 0.11 -3.24 0.52
N GLN A 47 -1.19 -2.93 0.58
CA GLN A 47 -2.17 -3.50 -0.35
C GLN A 47 -2.87 -2.41 -1.14
N VAL A 48 -2.82 -2.53 -2.46
CA VAL A 48 -3.46 -1.58 -3.38
C VAL A 48 -4.17 -2.33 -4.50
N VAL A 49 -5.33 -1.82 -4.91
CA VAL A 49 -6.06 -2.29 -6.09
C VAL A 49 -6.08 -1.17 -7.12
N GLY A 50 -5.66 -1.49 -8.34
CA GLY A 50 -5.73 -0.57 -9.46
C GLY A 50 -6.25 -1.20 -10.73
N LYS A 51 -6.48 -0.38 -11.74
CA LYS A 51 -6.78 -0.84 -13.10
C LYS A 51 -5.47 -1.19 -13.80
N ALA A 52 -5.27 -2.46 -14.11
CA ALA A 52 -4.32 -2.84 -15.15
C ALA A 52 -4.91 -2.33 -16.46
N GLY A 53 -4.20 -1.40 -17.12
CA GLY A 53 -4.79 -0.59 -18.19
C GLY A 53 -5.60 -1.39 -19.21
N SER A 54 -6.89 -1.06 -19.34
CA SER A 54 -7.44 -0.93 -20.69
C SER A 54 -6.90 0.39 -21.18
N SER A 55 -6.23 0.38 -22.33
CA SER A 55 -5.89 1.60 -23.05
C SER A 55 -7.09 2.56 -22.99
N SER A 56 -6.89 3.73 -22.41
CA SER A 56 -7.78 4.85 -22.67
C SER A 56 -7.70 5.08 -24.18
N SER A 57 -8.84 4.91 -24.84
CA SER A 57 -9.09 5.41 -26.18
C SER A 57 -8.85 6.93 -26.21
N SER A 58 -7.62 7.35 -26.43
CA SER A 58 -7.28 8.67 -26.94
C SER A 58 -6.43 8.43 -28.18
N GLY A 59 -7.07 8.58 -29.34
CA GLY A 59 -6.42 8.38 -30.61
C GLY A 59 -5.27 9.36 -30.83
N SER A 60 -4.12 8.82 -31.21
CA SER A 60 -3.20 9.44 -32.16
C SER A 60 -2.40 8.29 -32.78
N GLY A 61 -2.65 8.02 -34.05
CA GLY A 61 -2.05 6.90 -34.75
C GLY A 61 -0.54 7.06 -34.95
N ALA A 62 0.16 5.93 -34.87
CA ALA A 62 1.26 5.57 -35.75
C ALA A 62 1.48 4.06 -35.59
N ALA A 63 1.36 3.35 -36.71
CA ALA A 63 1.62 1.93 -36.80
C ALA A 63 3.13 1.66 -36.73
N ASP A 64 3.54 0.67 -35.95
CA ASP A 64 4.49 -0.36 -36.40
C ASP A 64 4.47 -1.52 -35.41
N GLY A 65 4.33 -2.73 -35.95
CA GLY A 65 3.96 -3.92 -35.19
C GLY A 65 5.11 -4.59 -34.45
N ALA A 66 4.79 -5.24 -33.33
CA ALA A 66 5.30 -6.56 -32.93
C ALA A 66 4.69 -7.01 -31.58
N SER A 67 3.91 -8.10 -31.63
CA SER A 67 3.79 -9.19 -30.65
C SER A 67 3.73 -8.90 -29.13
N GLY A 68 2.57 -9.21 -28.49
CA GLY A 68 2.50 -9.55 -27.06
C GLY A 68 1.34 -8.92 -26.25
N ALA A 69 0.11 -8.91 -26.78
CA ALA A 69 -1.00 -8.14 -26.22
C ALA A 69 -1.71 -8.86 -25.06
N GLY A 70 -1.33 -8.51 -23.82
CA GLY A 70 -2.07 -8.90 -22.60
C GLY A 70 -1.40 -8.50 -21.27
N SER A 71 -0.08 -8.26 -21.25
CA SER A 71 0.70 -8.10 -20.00
C SER A 71 1.23 -6.68 -19.73
N SER A 72 1.39 -5.84 -20.74
CA SER A 72 2.16 -4.58 -20.62
C SER A 72 1.61 -3.61 -19.57
N GLY A 73 0.29 -3.37 -19.56
CA GLY A 73 -0.33 -2.42 -18.62
C GLY A 73 -0.38 -2.91 -17.17
N LYS A 74 -0.39 -4.24 -16.96
CA LYS A 74 -0.33 -4.84 -15.62
C LYS A 74 1.07 -4.73 -15.04
N ASP A 75 2.09 -5.10 -15.83
CA ASP A 75 3.47 -5.11 -15.38
C ASP A 75 3.98 -3.68 -15.08
N GLU A 76 3.56 -2.70 -15.89
CA GLU A 76 3.83 -1.28 -15.61
C GLU A 76 3.19 -0.80 -14.31
N PHE A 77 1.95 -1.20 -14.03
CA PHE A 77 1.27 -0.84 -12.78
C PHE A 77 1.97 -1.47 -11.57
N VAL A 78 2.31 -2.77 -11.64
CA VAL A 78 3.04 -3.46 -10.56
C VAL A 78 4.39 -2.80 -10.32
N LYS A 79 5.15 -2.50 -11.38
CA LYS A 79 6.44 -1.79 -11.28
C LYS A 79 6.28 -0.40 -10.65
N ALA A 80 5.24 0.35 -11.00
CA ALA A 80 4.96 1.66 -10.42
C ALA A 80 4.64 1.58 -8.93
N VAL A 81 3.83 0.60 -8.52
CA VAL A 81 3.50 0.36 -7.09
C VAL A 81 4.76 -0.03 -6.32
N VAL A 82 5.49 -1.06 -6.78
CA VAL A 82 6.71 -1.55 -6.12
C VAL A 82 7.77 -0.45 -6.03
N GLY A 83 7.97 0.31 -7.11
CA GLY A 83 8.92 1.43 -7.13
C GLY A 83 8.54 2.55 -6.17
N THR A 84 7.24 2.84 -6.02
CA THR A 84 6.75 3.83 -5.05
C THR A 84 6.95 3.34 -3.62
N VAL A 85 6.58 2.09 -3.32
CA VAL A 85 6.76 1.50 -1.99
C VAL A 85 8.24 1.47 -1.62
N SER A 86 9.12 0.98 -2.50
CA SER A 86 10.56 0.91 -2.24
C SER A 86 11.18 2.29 -1.99
N ARG A 87 10.81 3.28 -2.82
CA ARG A 87 11.31 4.67 -2.70
C ARG A 87 10.88 5.33 -1.40
N VAL A 88 9.60 5.27 -1.05
CA VAL A 88 9.04 5.99 0.10
C VAL A 88 9.36 5.28 1.41
N ALA A 89 9.30 3.94 1.43
CA ALA A 89 9.66 3.15 2.61
C ALA A 89 11.17 3.07 2.84
N GLN A 90 12.00 3.53 1.89
CA GLN A 90 13.46 3.41 1.91
C GLN A 90 13.92 1.98 2.23
N ALA A 91 13.27 1.03 1.58
CA ALA A 91 13.46 -0.39 1.84
C ALA A 91 13.50 -1.17 0.53
N GLU A 92 14.33 -2.21 0.54
CA GLU A 92 14.45 -3.12 -0.59
C GLU A 92 13.23 -4.04 -0.64
N VAL A 93 12.59 -4.09 -1.80
CA VAL A 93 11.47 -5.00 -2.05
C VAL A 93 12.05 -6.21 -2.78
N GLU A 94 12.07 -7.36 -2.10
CA GLU A 94 12.42 -8.62 -2.74
C GLU A 94 11.27 -9.10 -3.64
N ASP A 95 11.58 -9.64 -4.81
CA ASP A 95 10.55 -10.11 -5.76
C ASP A 95 9.61 -11.18 -5.16
N GLY A 96 10.11 -12.00 -4.23
CA GLY A 96 9.30 -13.01 -3.51
C GLY A 96 8.29 -12.44 -2.50
N LYS A 97 8.36 -11.13 -2.24
CA LYS A 97 7.49 -10.40 -1.30
C LYS A 97 6.42 -9.57 -2.02
N VAL A 98 6.27 -9.75 -3.34
CA VAL A 98 5.25 -9.10 -4.15
C VAL A 98 4.22 -10.13 -4.59
N GLU A 99 2.99 -10.00 -4.11
CA GLU A 99 1.87 -10.84 -4.53
C GLU A 99 0.94 -10.06 -5.46
N VAL A 100 0.67 -10.60 -6.65
CA VAL A 100 -0.19 -9.98 -7.65
C VAL A 100 -1.39 -10.88 -7.93
N LYS A 101 -2.60 -10.39 -7.62
CA LYS A 101 -3.87 -11.09 -7.85
C LYS A 101 -4.74 -10.34 -8.83
N GLU A 102 -5.12 -11.01 -9.91
CA GLU A 102 -6.11 -10.48 -10.85
C GLU A 102 -7.51 -10.55 -10.27
N ARG A 103 -8.32 -9.53 -10.57
CA ARG A 103 -9.71 -9.43 -10.10
C ARG A 103 -10.62 -9.06 -11.28
N MET A 104 -11.84 -9.57 -11.21
CA MET A 104 -12.90 -9.28 -12.20
C MET A 104 -12.44 -9.57 -13.65
N GLY A 105 -11.85 -10.74 -13.88
CA GLY A 105 -11.41 -11.16 -15.21
C GLY A 105 -10.27 -10.33 -15.81
N GLY A 106 -9.34 -9.84 -14.96
CA GLY A 106 -8.16 -9.08 -15.40
C GLY A 106 -8.38 -7.57 -15.51
N LYS A 107 -9.61 -7.07 -15.32
CA LYS A 107 -9.92 -5.63 -15.34
C LYS A 107 -9.23 -4.86 -14.21
N TYR A 108 -9.04 -5.51 -13.08
CA TYR A 108 -8.36 -4.93 -11.92
C TYR A 108 -7.26 -5.86 -11.42
N VAL A 109 -6.26 -5.27 -10.80
CA VAL A 109 -5.13 -5.99 -10.20
C VAL A 109 -4.95 -5.52 -8.77
N SER A 110 -4.93 -6.48 -7.86
CA SER A 110 -4.54 -6.30 -6.47
C SER A 110 -3.05 -6.61 -6.36
N VAL A 111 -2.29 -5.66 -5.84
CA VAL A 111 -0.86 -5.79 -5.56
C VAL A 111 -0.67 -5.71 -4.05
N SER A 112 0.00 -6.71 -3.49
CA SER A 112 0.43 -6.74 -2.10
C SER A 112 1.96 -6.74 -2.06
N VAL A 113 2.56 -5.86 -1.26
CA VAL A 113 4.01 -5.72 -1.16
C VAL A 113 4.42 -5.78 0.30
N ASP A 114 5.19 -6.80 0.68
CA ASP A 114 5.68 -6.99 2.05
C ASP A 114 7.04 -6.31 2.23
N VAL A 115 7.09 -5.30 3.12
CA VAL A 115 8.30 -4.49 3.34
C VAL A 115 8.55 -4.24 4.82
N MET A 116 9.83 -4.23 5.20
CA MET A 116 10.25 -3.83 6.54
C MET A 116 10.06 -2.31 6.70
N THR A 117 8.99 -1.93 7.39
CA THR A 117 8.65 -0.54 7.66
C THR A 117 9.21 -0.13 9.01
N ARG A 118 9.82 1.06 9.10
CA ARG A 118 10.54 1.51 10.29
C ARG A 118 9.73 2.41 11.21
N ALA A 119 8.67 3.01 10.71
CA ALA A 119 7.85 3.95 11.44
C ALA A 119 6.42 3.96 10.87
N PRO A 120 5.39 4.20 11.69
CA PRO A 120 3.99 4.20 11.26
C PRO A 120 3.66 5.33 10.29
N GLU A 121 4.35 6.48 10.36
CA GLU A 121 4.14 7.63 9.47
C GLU A 121 4.50 7.28 8.01
N ILE A 122 5.48 6.39 7.82
CA ILE A 122 5.87 5.88 6.50
C ILE A 122 4.69 5.20 5.82
N VAL A 123 3.83 4.51 6.57
CA VAL A 123 2.66 3.84 6.01
C VAL A 123 1.71 4.85 5.35
N GLY A 124 1.41 5.94 6.05
CA GLY A 124 0.59 7.03 5.52
C GLY A 124 1.22 7.67 4.29
N LEU A 125 2.52 7.99 4.35
CA LEU A 125 3.26 8.59 3.23
C LEU A 125 3.25 7.72 1.98
N VAL A 126 3.44 6.39 2.13
CA VAL A 126 3.37 5.45 1.01
C VAL A 126 1.97 5.48 0.37
N TYR A 127 0.92 5.45 1.18
CA TYR A 127 -0.45 5.45 0.68
C TYR A 127 -0.89 6.78 0.06
N ASP A 128 -0.38 7.90 0.55
CA ASP A 128 -0.61 9.20 -0.06
C ASP A 128 0.12 9.34 -1.39
N GLU A 129 1.33 8.80 -1.50
CA GLU A 129 2.06 8.79 -2.76
C GLU A 129 1.41 7.84 -3.79
N LEU A 130 1.00 6.64 -3.37
CA LEU A 130 0.27 5.70 -4.23
C LEU A 130 -1.10 6.27 -4.67
N GLY A 131 -1.76 7.05 -3.81
CA GLY A 131 -3.02 7.72 -4.12
C GLY A 131 -2.93 8.81 -5.19
N LYS A 132 -1.72 9.27 -5.54
CA LYS A 132 -1.51 10.22 -6.65
C LYS A 132 -1.60 9.54 -8.01
N ASP A 133 -1.45 8.21 -8.09
CA ASP A 133 -1.60 7.47 -9.36
C ASP A 133 -3.10 7.28 -9.65
N PRO A 134 -3.64 7.84 -10.77
CA PRO A 134 -5.06 7.74 -11.10
C PRO A 134 -5.52 6.31 -11.42
N ARG A 135 -4.59 5.37 -11.63
CA ARG A 135 -4.91 3.95 -11.83
C ARG A 135 -5.27 3.26 -10.52
N VAL A 136 -4.85 3.81 -9.38
CA VAL A 136 -5.19 3.28 -8.05
C VAL A 136 -6.64 3.59 -7.72
N MET A 137 -7.40 2.53 -7.46
CA MET A 137 -8.83 2.62 -7.15
C MET A 137 -9.13 2.39 -5.67
N MET A 138 -8.28 1.65 -4.97
CA MET A 138 -8.44 1.37 -3.56
C MET A 138 -7.08 1.17 -2.89
N ARG A 139 -6.92 1.74 -1.69
CA ARG A 139 -5.80 1.58 -0.77
C ARG A 139 -6.37 1.10 0.57
N PHE A 140 -5.67 0.22 1.27
CA PHE A 140 -6.15 -0.46 2.48
C PHE A 140 -5.36 -0.05 3.72
#